data_AF-A0A532INQ5-F1
#
_entry.id   AF-A0A532INQ5-F1
#
_cell.length_a   1.000
_cell.length_b   1.000
_cell.length_c   1.000
_cell.angle_alpha   90.00
_cell.angle_beta   90.00
_cell.angle_gamma   90.00
#
_symmetry.space_group_name_H-M   'P 1'
#
loop_
_entity.id
_entity.type
_entity.pdbx_description
1 polymer ?
#
loop_
_entity_poly.entity_id
_entity_poly.type
_entity_poly.pdbx_seq_one_letter_code
_entity_poly.pdbx_strand_id
1 'polypeptide(L)' 'MRNYIYGERTGLQLVRIAIELTCPAGVLPSEEAVNVLYGPLPVNEGEALAKAIIETVERLTRDHDI' A
#
# COMPACT_ATOMS: atom_id res chain seq x y z
N MET A 1 -9.61 -12.77 24.71
CA MET A 1 -10.09 -11.98 23.55
C MET A 1 -9.41 -12.54 22.30
N ARG A 2 -10.01 -13.54 21.66
CA ARG A 2 -9.54 -14.18 20.41
C ARG A 2 -10.66 -13.99 19.39
N ASN A 3 -10.57 -12.99 18.52
CA ASN A 3 -11.53 -12.73 17.42
C ASN A 3 -10.90 -11.80 16.37
N TYR A 4 -9.83 -12.25 15.69
CA TYR A 4 -9.36 -11.67 14.42
C TYR A 4 -8.93 -12.82 13.51
N ILE A 5 -9.91 -13.61 13.04
CA ILE A 5 -9.67 -14.64 12.00
C ILE A 5 -9.92 -14.10 10.58
N TYR A 6 -10.11 -12.78 10.46
CA TYR A 6 -9.74 -12.00 9.28
C TYR A 6 -8.81 -10.90 9.79
N GLY A 7 -7.51 -11.16 9.77
CA GLY A 7 -6.51 -10.34 10.46
C GLY A 7 -6.32 -8.97 9.81
N GLU A 8 -5.63 -8.07 10.51
CA GLU A 8 -5.15 -6.78 9.97
C GLU A 8 -4.50 -6.95 8.57
N ARG A 9 -3.76 -8.04 8.40
CA ARG A 9 -3.17 -8.44 7.11
C ARG A 9 -4.17 -8.71 6.01
N THR A 10 -5.31 -9.32 6.33
CA THR A 10 -6.35 -9.59 5.33
C THR A 10 -6.96 -8.29 4.82
N GLY A 11 -7.14 -7.29 5.70
CA GLY A 11 -7.55 -5.95 5.30
C GLY A 11 -6.54 -5.29 4.38
N LEU A 12 -5.25 -5.32 4.73
CA LEU A 12 -4.18 -4.75 3.93
C LEU A 12 -4.04 -5.43 2.56
N GLN A 13 -4.19 -6.76 2.51
CA GLN A 13 -4.21 -7.53 1.26
C GLN A 13 -5.38 -7.10 0.35
N LEU A 14 -6.58 -6.87 0.89
CA LEU A 14 -7.71 -6.39 0.09
C LEU A 14 -7.43 -5.01 -0.50
N VAL A 15 -6.83 -4.10 0.27
CA VAL A 15 -6.42 -2.78 -0.22
C VAL A 15 -5.37 -2.91 -1.31
N ARG A 16 -4.37 -3.76 -1.12
CA ARG A 16 -3.30 -4.05 -2.09
C ARG A 16 -3.88 -4.53 -3.42
N ILE A 17 -4.75 -5.54 -3.37
CA ILE A 17 -5.45 -6.08 -4.54
C ILE A 17 -6.26 -4.98 -5.24
N ALA A 18 -7.01 -4.17 -4.49
CA ALA A 18 -7.80 -3.10 -5.08
C ALA A 18 -6.93 -2.08 -5.82
N ILE A 19 -5.79 -1.69 -5.27
CA ILE A 19 -4.84 -0.77 -5.92
C ILE A 19 -4.24 -1.43 -7.17
N GLU A 20 -3.82 -2.69 -7.11
CA GLU A 20 -3.24 -3.39 -8.27
C GLU A 20 -4.26 -3.58 -9.42
N LEU A 21 -5.55 -3.73 -9.10
CA LEU A 21 -6.61 -3.84 -10.10
C LEU A 21 -7.01 -2.50 -10.71
N THR A 22 -6.87 -1.40 -9.98
CA THR A 22 -7.41 -0.09 -10.38
C THR A 22 -6.35 0.89 -10.84
N CYS A 23 -5.10 0.74 -10.39
CA CYS A 23 -4.02 1.65 -10.66
C CYS A 23 -3.02 1.07 -11.68
N PRO A 24 -2.25 1.93 -12.37
CA PRO A 24 -1.16 1.48 -13.24
C PRO A 24 -0.10 0.66 -12.48
N ALA A 25 0.63 -0.17 -13.22
CA ALA A 25 1.76 -0.91 -12.68
C ALA A 25 2.81 0.04 -12.06
N GLY A 26 3.43 -0.40 -10.97
CA GLY A 26 4.48 0.35 -10.28
C GLY A 26 4.01 1.29 -9.17
N VAL A 27 2.70 1.34 -8.87
CA VAL A 27 2.20 2.12 -7.72
C VAL A 27 2.65 1.52 -6.39
N LEU A 28 2.64 0.20 -6.22
CA LEU A 28 2.96 -0.44 -4.93
C LEU A 28 4.36 -1.08 -4.91
N PRO A 29 5.12 -0.93 -3.80
CA PRO A 29 6.34 -1.71 -3.55
C PRO A 29 6.01 -3.17 -3.23
N SER A 30 6.91 -4.11 -3.54
CA SER A 30 6.72 -5.54 -3.18
C SER A 30 6.69 -5.75 -1.66
N GLU A 31 6.14 -6.87 -1.19
CA GLU A 31 6.11 -7.20 0.25
C GLU A 31 7.53 -7.26 0.85
N GLU A 32 8.50 -7.79 0.11
CA GLU A 32 9.90 -7.81 0.53
C GLU A 32 10.46 -6.40 0.68
N ALA A 33 10.17 -5.49 -0.26
CA ALA A 33 10.58 -4.10 -0.17
C ALA A 33 9.92 -3.39 1.02
N VAL A 34 8.63 -3.65 1.29
CA VAL A 34 7.94 -3.15 2.48
C VAL A 34 8.61 -3.62 3.76
N ASN A 35 8.90 -4.92 3.87
CA ASN A 35 9.54 -5.50 5.04
C ASN A 35 10.95 -4.92 5.29
N VAL A 36 11.70 -4.62 4.23
CA VAL A 36 13.04 -4.03 4.34
C VAL A 36 12.99 -2.54 4.69
N LEU A 37 12.08 -1.77 4.10
CA LEU A 37 12.05 -0.31 4.21
C LEU A 37 11.22 0.21 5.39
N TYR A 38 10.13 -0.50 5.73
CA TYR A 38 9.16 -0.09 6.76
C TYR A 38 9.14 -1.07 7.94
N GLY A 39 9.48 -2.34 7.71
CA GLY A 39 9.49 -3.40 8.70
C GLY A 39 8.28 -4.33 8.61
N PRO A 40 8.24 -5.39 9.43
CA PRO A 40 7.34 -6.50 9.19
C PRO A 40 5.95 -6.35 9.83
N LEU A 41 5.65 -5.31 10.61
CA LEU A 41 4.37 -5.21 11.31
C LEU A 41 3.25 -4.75 10.36
N PRO A 42 1.97 -5.12 10.58
CA PRO A 42 0.86 -4.68 9.72
C PRO A 42 0.77 -3.15 9.57
N VAL A 43 1.07 -2.39 10.63
CA VAL A 43 1.10 -0.91 10.55
C VAL A 43 2.17 -0.40 9.58
N ASN A 44 3.28 -1.14 9.41
CA ASN A 44 4.37 -0.77 8.51
C ASN A 44 3.96 -0.98 7.05
N GLU A 45 3.22 -2.06 6.77
CA GLU A 45 2.59 -2.28 5.46
C GLU A 45 1.53 -1.20 5.18
N GLY A 46 0.72 -0.84 6.18
CA GLY A 46 -0.20 0.28 6.09
C GLY A 46 0.47 1.61 5.75
N GLU A 47 1.61 1.93 6.39
CA GLU A 47 2.40 3.12 6.08
C GLU A 47 2.92 3.10 4.64
N ALA A 48 3.46 1.97 4.18
CA ALA A 48 3.96 1.82 2.83
C ALA A 48 2.87 2.04 1.77
N LEU A 49 1.68 1.46 1.98
CA LEU A 49 0.51 1.68 1.11
C LEU A 49 0.11 3.16 1.07
N ALA A 50 0.08 3.84 2.23
CA ALA A 50 -0.27 5.25 2.30
C ALA A 50 0.73 6.13 1.53
N LYS A 51 2.04 5.92 1.71
CA LYS A 51 3.07 6.67 0.97
C LYS A 51 2.99 6.44 -0.53
N ALA A 52 2.84 5.19 -0.97
CA ALA A 52 2.69 4.85 -2.38
C ALA A 52 1.53 5.60 -3.06
N ILE A 53 0.38 5.71 -2.38
CA ILE A 53 -0.78 6.46 -2.86
C ILE A 53 -0.47 7.96 -2.94
N ILE A 54 0.09 8.54 -1.86
CA ILE A 54 0.42 9.98 -1.81
C ILE A 54 1.40 10.34 -2.93
N GLU A 55 2.51 9.61 -3.07
CA GLU A 55 3.51 9.83 -4.12
C GLU A 55 2.90 9.73 -5.52
N THR A 56 1.99 8.79 -5.72
CA THR A 56 1.28 8.64 -7.00
C THR A 56 0.36 9.83 -7.27
N VAL A 57 -0.43 10.28 -6.28
CA VAL A 57 -1.30 11.46 -6.40
C VAL A 57 -0.48 12.71 -6.68
N GLU A 58 0.61 12.92 -5.95
CA GLU A 58 1.49 14.07 -6.15
C GLU A 58 2.12 14.07 -7.56
N ARG A 59 2.58 12.92 -8.04
CA ARG A 59 3.11 12.78 -9.39
C ARG A 59 2.05 13.13 -10.43
N LEU A 60 0.87 12.52 -10.33
CA LEU A 60 -0.23 12.78 -11.26
C LEU A 60 -0.66 14.25 -11.21
N THR A 61 -0.70 14.88 -10.04
CA THR A 61 -1.07 16.30 -9.91
C THR A 61 -0.04 17.19 -10.62
N ARG A 62 1.26 16.95 -10.44
CA ARG A 62 2.31 17.69 -11.16
C ARG A 62 2.24 17.50 -12.67
N ASP A 63 1.91 16.29 -13.13
CA ASP A 63 1.82 15.98 -14.56
C ASP A 63 0.59 16.65 -15.23
N HIS A 64 -0.44 17.02 -14.46
CA HIS A 64 -1.64 17.72 -14.97
C HIS A 64 -1.56 19.25 -14.89
N ASP A 65 -0.54 19.82 -14.23
CA ASP A 65 -0.26 21.26 -14.18
C ASP A 65 0.62 21.74 -15.37
N ILE A 66 0.61 21.01 -16.50
CA ILE A 66 1.25 21.37 -17.78
C ILE A 66 0.19 21.84 -18.79
#